data_AF-S9TZS2-F1
#
_entry.id   AF-S9TZS2-F1
#
_cell.length_a   1.000
_cell.length_b   1.000
_cell.length_c   1.000
_cell.angle_alpha   90.00
_cell.angle_beta   90.00
_cell.angle_gamma   90.00
#
_symmetry.space_group_name_H-M   'P 1'
#
loop_
_entity.id
_entity.type
_entity.pdbx_description
1 polymer ?
#
loop_
_entity_poly.entity_id
_entity_poly.type
_entity_poly.pdbx_seq_one_letter_code
_entity_poly.pdbx_strand_id
1 'polypeptide(L)'
;MWTEMGKHSGCSYLPLLFISLLWSPPLLFPLCGGARDISTAVHIYIHRIVSFARAAMFRASRWLREPLPPKVVVLSMLPQGGPMAQALVLLGYTPYTFEDTFRKGHIASHPLEWQSVLEGRKGFDRVLLEGPIKRVEHMTLSGAAVKNAERLPDYDALVGPPATLAFEAILKTCPRSTRVVLVEEPDKLEWERQMDLLVQPLLRQTKRSTRYSPGRHLHAMVERMFEVRQVVVRGARAHSQVDTYDRARASAALQTSHLSPAACLDLFEAHVREVTPRDRLLVYRVGDGWEPLCDFLRVPVPRDPATREVVPFPPRLDAVEGVEVLRSGLSRLHRFALVLVLLGVSFMIALVTPLKDQLLNVLRLYRQAMLARLNAYVEEAKEDKAGGRVTLRQLLVASKAVTMDFERKV
;
A
#
# COMPACT_ATOMS: atom_id res chain seq x y z
N MET A 1 53.06 -17.28 5.89
CA MET A 1 53.27 -16.38 7.04
C MET A 1 53.24 -14.94 6.54
N TRP A 2 52.04 -14.44 6.21
CA TRP A 2 51.74 -13.05 5.81
C TRP A 2 50.23 -12.88 5.96
N THR A 3 49.76 -12.17 6.99
CA THR A 3 48.41 -11.56 7.03
C THR A 3 48.34 -10.54 8.17
N GLU A 4 47.48 -9.55 7.93
CA GLU A 4 46.94 -8.52 8.84
C GLU A 4 47.71 -7.20 9.03
N MET A 5 47.38 -6.22 8.17
CA MET A 5 46.94 -4.90 8.65
C MET A 5 45.81 -4.36 7.73
N GLY A 6 44.72 -3.94 8.37
CA GLY A 6 43.46 -3.52 7.76
C GLY A 6 43.52 -2.16 7.06
N LYS A 7 42.86 -2.09 5.91
CA LYS A 7 42.69 -0.89 5.09
C LYS A 7 41.40 -0.15 5.45
N HIS A 8 41.56 1.15 5.73
CA HIS A 8 40.52 2.16 5.56
C HIS A 8 39.99 2.16 4.12
N SER A 9 38.67 2.22 3.94
CA SER A 9 38.03 2.52 2.66
C SER A 9 37.08 3.71 2.82
N GLY A 10 37.59 4.88 2.41
CA GLY A 10 36.78 6.07 2.16
C GLY A 10 36.00 5.92 0.86
N CYS A 11 34.71 6.20 0.93
CA CYS A 11 33.76 6.15 -0.18
C CYS A 11 33.93 7.39 -1.07
N SER A 12 34.29 7.19 -2.33
CA SER A 12 34.28 8.22 -3.38
C SER A 12 32.92 8.19 -4.09
N TYR A 13 32.13 9.27 -4.01
CA TYR A 13 30.95 9.48 -4.85
C TYR A 13 30.88 10.94 -5.31
N LEU A 14 31.23 11.18 -6.58
CA LEU A 14 30.83 12.30 -7.46
C LEU A 14 31.46 12.06 -8.84
N PRO A 15 30.82 12.39 -9.98
CA PRO A 15 29.45 12.08 -10.39
C PRO A 15 29.39 11.38 -11.77
N LEU A 16 28.43 10.47 -11.92
CA LEU A 16 27.99 9.85 -13.19
C LEU A 16 27.22 10.84 -14.08
N LEU A 17 27.85 11.96 -14.48
CA LEU A 17 27.26 12.94 -15.41
C LEU A 17 27.94 12.96 -16.79
N PHE A 18 28.97 12.16 -17.02
CA PHE A 18 29.75 12.18 -18.27
C PHE A 18 29.52 11.01 -19.23
N ILE A 19 28.72 9.98 -18.86
CA ILE A 19 28.60 8.75 -19.67
C ILE A 19 27.30 8.69 -20.50
N SER A 20 26.33 9.60 -20.29
CA SER A 20 25.03 9.55 -20.97
C SER A 20 24.94 10.29 -22.31
N LEU A 21 26.01 10.95 -22.78
CA LEU A 21 26.03 11.64 -24.09
C LEU A 21 26.54 10.78 -25.26
N LEU A 22 27.08 9.59 -25.00
CA LEU A 22 27.71 8.74 -26.02
C LEU A 22 26.88 7.53 -26.47
N TRP A 23 25.66 7.36 -25.94
CA TRP A 23 24.76 6.28 -26.35
C TRP A 23 23.41 6.86 -26.82
N SER A 24 23.46 7.58 -27.93
CA SER A 24 22.26 7.71 -28.78
C SER A 24 22.27 6.52 -29.75
N PRO A 25 21.22 5.71 -29.84
CA PRO A 25 21.11 4.73 -30.93
C PRO A 25 20.95 5.51 -32.25
N PRO A 26 21.53 5.03 -33.37
CA PRO A 26 21.24 5.63 -34.67
C PRO A 26 19.79 5.30 -35.02
N LEU A 27 18.89 6.27 -34.80
CA LEU A 27 17.51 6.17 -35.29
C LEU A 27 17.55 6.33 -36.81
N LEU A 28 17.64 5.20 -37.50
CA LEU A 28 17.29 5.06 -38.92
C LEU A 28 15.86 5.60 -39.11
N PHE A 29 15.76 6.73 -39.80
CA PHE A 29 14.48 7.23 -40.32
C PHE A 29 13.96 6.26 -41.40
N PRO A 30 12.69 5.83 -41.36
CA PRO A 30 12.04 5.41 -42.58
C PRO A 30 11.75 6.69 -43.38
N LEU A 31 12.44 6.86 -44.51
CA LEU A 31 12.02 7.80 -45.54
C LEU A 31 10.67 7.31 -46.08
N CYS A 32 9.57 7.80 -45.51
CA CYS A 32 8.27 7.76 -46.15
C CYS A 32 7.58 9.12 -45.98
N GLY A 33 7.58 9.87 -47.08
CA GLY A 33 6.49 10.74 -47.51
C GLY A 33 6.16 11.94 -46.62
N GLY A 34 6.67 13.11 -47.02
CA GLY A 34 5.93 14.37 -46.86
C GLY A 34 6.25 15.23 -45.64
N ALA A 35 7.49 15.73 -45.55
CA ALA A 35 7.75 16.98 -44.82
C ALA A 35 8.62 17.87 -45.72
N ARG A 36 8.01 18.91 -46.30
CA ARG A 36 8.65 19.81 -47.28
C ARG A 36 9.59 20.86 -46.68
N ASP A 37 9.88 20.85 -45.38
CA ASP A 37 10.80 21.82 -44.81
C ASP A 37 11.69 21.22 -43.73
N ILE A 38 12.98 21.12 -44.06
CA ILE A 38 14.07 20.72 -43.14
C ILE A 38 14.09 21.65 -41.91
N SER A 39 13.73 22.93 -42.09
CA SER A 39 13.62 23.92 -41.02
C SER A 39 12.63 23.50 -39.92
N THR A 40 11.46 22.98 -40.30
CA THR A 40 10.41 22.55 -39.35
C THR A 40 10.84 21.30 -38.58
N ALA A 41 11.51 20.35 -39.25
CA ALA A 41 12.05 19.15 -38.61
C ALA A 41 13.13 19.49 -37.57
N VAL A 42 14.02 20.43 -37.88
CA VAL A 42 15.05 20.94 -36.97
C VAL A 42 14.42 21.66 -35.77
N HIS A 43 13.40 22.48 -36.00
CA HIS A 43 12.72 23.20 -34.93
C HIS A 43 11.98 22.26 -33.95
N ILE A 44 11.34 21.20 -34.47
CA ILE A 44 10.69 20.16 -33.65
C ILE A 44 11.74 19.39 -32.84
N TYR A 45 12.89 19.09 -33.45
CA TYR A 45 13.99 18.38 -32.80
C TYR A 45 14.60 19.19 -31.64
N ILE A 46 14.88 20.48 -31.87
CA ILE A 46 15.37 21.40 -30.83
C ILE A 46 14.35 21.53 -29.70
N HIS A 47 13.07 21.69 -30.00
CA HIS A 47 12.03 21.78 -28.98
C HIS A 47 11.93 20.51 -28.13
N ARG A 48 12.07 19.32 -28.74
CA ARG A 48 12.09 18.04 -28.01
C ARG A 48 13.32 17.89 -27.11
N ILE A 49 14.50 18.28 -27.59
CA ILE A 49 15.74 18.27 -26.78
C ILE A 49 15.63 19.24 -25.61
N VAL A 50 15.17 20.47 -25.84
CA VAL A 50 15.00 21.48 -24.78
C VAL A 50 13.95 21.02 -23.77
N SER A 51 12.86 20.39 -24.21
CA SER A 51 11.84 19.82 -23.33
C SER A 51 12.38 18.66 -22.51
N PHE A 52 13.19 17.77 -23.11
CA PHE A 52 13.84 16.66 -22.43
C PHE A 52 14.90 17.16 -21.43
N ALA A 53 15.71 18.15 -21.80
CA ALA A 53 16.68 18.79 -20.94
C ALA A 53 16.02 19.53 -19.76
N ARG A 54 14.89 20.21 -19.99
CA ARG A 54 14.07 20.80 -18.92
C ARG A 54 13.48 19.73 -18.02
N ALA A 55 12.96 18.63 -18.56
CA ALA A 55 12.44 17.52 -17.77
C ALA A 55 13.55 16.81 -16.97
N ALA A 56 14.74 16.67 -17.54
CA ALA A 56 15.92 16.11 -16.90
C ALA A 56 16.47 17.04 -15.81
N MET A 57 16.56 18.36 -16.06
CA MET A 57 16.91 19.36 -15.04
C MET A 57 15.86 19.44 -13.94
N PHE A 58 14.57 19.36 -14.27
CA PHE A 58 13.49 19.32 -13.27
C PHE A 58 13.59 18.05 -12.41
N ARG A 59 13.84 16.89 -13.03
CA ARG A 59 14.11 15.63 -12.33
C ARG A 59 15.40 15.66 -11.51
N ALA A 60 16.45 16.34 -11.98
CA ALA A 60 17.71 16.51 -11.24
C ALA A 60 17.54 17.47 -10.05
N SER A 61 16.78 18.55 -10.22
CA SER A 61 16.43 19.50 -9.15
C SER A 61 15.57 18.86 -8.05
N ARG A 62 14.84 17.78 -8.38
CA ARG A 62 14.08 16.95 -7.42
C ARG A 62 14.98 16.25 -6.40
N TRP A 63 16.24 15.97 -6.75
CA TRP A 63 17.21 15.34 -5.84
C TRP A 63 17.93 16.35 -4.92
N LEU A 64 17.73 17.65 -5.14
CA LEU A 64 18.41 18.72 -4.39
C LEU A 64 17.58 19.33 -3.26
N ARG A 65 16.29 18.99 -3.11
CA ARG A 65 15.48 19.40 -1.96
C ARG A 65 15.29 18.22 -1.03
N GLU A 66 16.02 18.23 0.08
CA GLU A 66 15.68 17.33 1.18
C GLU A 66 14.29 17.69 1.73
N PRO A 67 13.43 16.69 2.01
CA PRO A 67 12.13 16.94 2.62
C PRO A 67 12.28 17.65 3.97
N LEU A 68 11.45 18.66 4.21
CA LEU A 68 11.48 19.43 5.45
C LEU A 68 11.17 18.54 6.67
N PRO A 69 11.73 18.87 7.85
CA PRO A 69 11.43 18.09 9.04
C PRO A 69 10.01 18.41 9.50
N PRO A 70 9.33 17.46 10.15
CA PRO A 70 8.11 17.79 10.86
C PRO A 70 8.45 18.81 11.95
N LYS A 71 7.61 19.83 12.10
CA LYS A 71 7.72 20.83 13.18
C LYS A 71 7.18 20.26 14.48
N VAL A 72 6.16 19.41 14.40
CA VAL A 72 5.45 18.84 15.55
C VAL A 72 5.25 17.34 15.37
N VAL A 73 5.50 16.57 16.41
CA VAL A 73 5.19 15.13 16.49
C VAL A 73 4.25 14.91 17.67
N VAL A 74 3.03 14.48 17.39
CA VAL A 74 2.02 14.18 18.41
C VAL A 74 1.92 12.67 18.61
N LEU A 75 2.34 12.25 19.79
CA LEU A 75 2.35 10.88 20.26
C LEU A 75 1.00 10.59 20.93
N SER A 76 0.05 10.11 20.13
CA SER A 76 -1.27 9.69 20.59
C SER A 76 -1.51 8.26 20.15
N MET A 77 -2.10 7.44 21.01
CA MET A 77 -2.49 6.09 20.62
C MET A 77 -3.85 6.02 19.91
N LEU A 78 -4.54 7.16 19.76
CA LEU A 78 -5.80 7.22 19.03
C LEU A 78 -5.55 7.12 17.51
N PRO A 79 -6.28 6.27 16.78
CA PRO A 79 -6.28 6.28 15.32
C PRO A 79 -6.56 7.70 14.80
N GLN A 80 -5.92 8.06 13.68
CA GLN A 80 -5.96 9.41 13.10
C GLN A 80 -5.44 10.53 14.01
N GLY A 81 -4.90 10.22 15.19
CA GLY A 81 -4.46 11.22 16.14
C GLY A 81 -5.57 11.87 16.96
N GLY A 82 -6.80 11.35 16.87
CA GLY A 82 -7.96 11.86 17.60
C GLY A 82 -8.18 13.37 17.39
N PRO A 83 -8.57 14.13 18.44
CA PRO A 83 -8.84 15.56 18.30
C PRO A 83 -7.59 16.38 17.95
N MET A 84 -6.39 15.85 18.21
CA MET A 84 -5.14 16.58 17.96
C MET A 84 -4.85 16.81 16.49
N ALA A 85 -5.26 15.89 15.59
CA ALA A 85 -5.08 16.10 14.17
C ALA A 85 -5.88 17.32 13.69
N GLN A 86 -7.15 17.43 14.08
CA GLN A 86 -7.99 18.57 13.74
C GLN A 86 -7.52 19.85 14.45
N ALA A 87 -7.05 19.74 15.70
CA ALA A 87 -6.50 20.88 16.43
C ALA A 87 -5.28 21.46 15.71
N LEU A 88 -4.38 20.62 15.22
CA LEU A 88 -3.22 21.05 14.45
C LEU A 88 -3.61 21.69 13.11
N VAL A 89 -4.64 21.18 12.42
CA VAL A 89 -5.17 21.82 11.20
C VAL A 89 -5.69 23.24 11.51
N LEU A 90 -6.43 23.42 12.60
CA LEU A 90 -6.92 24.74 13.02
C LEU A 90 -5.78 25.71 13.40
N LEU A 91 -4.64 25.17 13.86
CA LEU A 91 -3.42 25.94 14.12
C LEU A 91 -2.57 26.18 12.86
N GLY A 92 -3.01 25.72 11.69
CA GLY A 92 -2.34 25.95 10.40
C GLY A 92 -1.25 24.92 10.03
N TYR A 93 -1.18 23.79 10.74
CA TYR A 93 -0.30 22.68 10.38
C TYR A 93 -0.98 21.72 9.38
N THR A 94 -0.16 20.95 8.67
CA THR A 94 -0.57 19.88 7.76
C THR A 94 -0.18 18.52 8.36
N PRO A 95 -1.05 17.90 9.17
CA PRO A 95 -0.73 16.66 9.86
C PRO A 95 -0.75 15.45 8.91
N TYR A 96 0.26 14.60 9.06
CA TYR A 96 0.28 13.24 8.54
C TYR A 96 -0.41 12.31 9.53
N THR A 97 -1.43 11.60 9.07
CA THR A 97 -2.30 10.73 9.88
C THR A 97 -2.26 9.27 9.39
N PHE A 98 -2.95 8.38 10.11
CA PHE A 98 -3.08 6.98 9.69
C PHE A 98 -3.70 6.87 8.28
N GLU A 99 -4.67 7.70 7.95
CA GLU A 99 -5.34 7.69 6.64
C GLU A 99 -4.38 7.92 5.47
N ASP A 100 -3.38 8.78 5.68
CA ASP A 100 -2.38 9.14 4.69
C ASP A 100 -1.42 7.99 4.34
N THR A 101 -1.41 6.93 5.15
CA THR A 101 -0.65 5.71 4.87
C THR A 101 -1.24 4.89 3.72
N PHE A 102 -2.53 5.03 3.41
CA PHE A 102 -3.19 4.22 2.38
C PHE A 102 -4.05 5.02 1.40
N ARG A 103 -4.40 6.28 1.68
CA ARG A 103 -5.06 7.15 0.70
C ARG A 103 -4.06 7.91 -0.16
N LYS A 104 -4.57 8.81 -1.01
CA LYS A 104 -3.76 9.75 -1.80
C LYS A 104 -2.69 9.09 -2.70
N GLY A 105 -2.89 7.81 -3.07
CA GLY A 105 -1.96 7.04 -3.90
C GLY A 105 -0.85 6.30 -3.13
N HIS A 106 -0.90 6.29 -1.80
CA HIS A 106 0.20 5.81 -0.95
C HIS A 106 0.13 4.32 -0.57
N ILE A 107 -0.99 3.63 -0.85
CA ILE A 107 -1.24 2.24 -0.41
C ILE A 107 -0.14 1.24 -0.79
N ALA A 108 0.61 1.50 -1.87
CA ALA A 108 1.67 0.61 -2.33
C ALA A 108 3.05 0.88 -1.67
N SER A 109 3.30 2.10 -1.20
CA SER A 109 4.61 2.55 -0.73
C SER A 109 4.64 2.78 0.79
N HIS A 110 3.73 3.60 1.31
CA HIS A 110 3.76 4.02 2.71
C HIS A 110 3.61 2.85 3.68
N PRO A 111 2.72 1.85 3.45
CA PRO A 111 2.61 0.74 4.38
C PRO A 111 3.88 -0.12 4.47
N LEU A 112 4.59 -0.31 3.35
CA LEU A 112 5.86 -1.03 3.33
C LEU A 112 6.95 -0.28 4.11
N GLU A 113 7.04 1.02 3.89
CA GLU A 113 7.99 1.89 4.59
C GLU A 113 7.72 1.91 6.09
N TRP A 114 6.48 2.20 6.51
CA TRP A 114 6.09 2.19 7.91
C TRP A 114 6.25 0.83 8.57
N GLN A 115 5.90 -0.26 7.87
CA GLN A 115 6.16 -1.61 8.37
C GLN A 115 7.65 -1.81 8.65
N SER A 116 8.53 -1.38 7.75
CA SER A 116 9.98 -1.55 7.90
C SER A 116 10.59 -0.68 9.01
N VAL A 117 10.08 0.54 9.20
CA VAL A 117 10.44 1.42 10.32
C VAL A 117 9.96 0.83 11.64
N LEU A 118 8.69 0.41 11.70
CA LEU A 118 8.09 -0.23 12.87
C LEU A 118 8.69 -1.59 13.17
N GLU A 119 9.41 -2.24 12.25
CA GLU A 119 10.17 -3.48 12.47
C GLU A 119 11.65 -3.22 12.81
N GLY A 120 12.08 -1.96 12.83
CA GLY A 120 13.48 -1.59 13.08
C GLY A 120 14.44 -2.02 11.97
N ARG A 121 13.93 -2.42 10.79
CA ARG A 121 14.75 -2.81 9.64
C ARG A 121 15.35 -1.62 8.91
N LYS A 122 14.68 -0.47 8.97
CA LYS A 122 15.06 0.79 8.29
C LYS A 122 14.86 1.96 9.26
N GLY A 123 15.70 2.99 9.14
CA GLY A 123 15.45 4.29 9.78
C GLY A 123 14.26 5.03 9.16
N PHE A 124 13.73 6.03 9.85
CA PHE A 124 12.67 6.87 9.31
C PHE A 124 13.19 7.72 8.14
N ASP A 125 12.47 7.70 7.02
CA ASP A 125 12.80 8.45 5.82
C ASP A 125 11.79 9.59 5.61
N ARG A 126 12.29 10.82 5.52
CA ARG A 126 11.47 12.04 5.45
C ARG A 126 10.75 12.18 4.10
N VAL A 127 11.12 11.36 3.10
CA VAL A 127 10.37 11.27 1.84
C VAL A 127 8.90 10.87 2.08
N LEU A 128 8.59 10.20 3.20
CA LEU A 128 7.21 9.91 3.62
C LEU A 128 6.36 11.16 3.89
N LEU A 129 7.00 12.30 4.18
CA LEU A 129 6.33 13.57 4.45
C LEU A 129 6.11 14.41 3.19
N GLU A 130 6.51 13.90 2.02
CA GLU A 130 6.22 14.57 0.76
C GLU A 130 4.70 14.63 0.51
N GLY A 131 4.25 15.80 0.09
CA GLY A 131 2.87 16.07 -0.24
C GLY A 131 2.42 15.18 -1.41
N PRO A 132 1.20 14.64 -1.36
CA PRO A 132 0.70 13.74 -2.39
C PRO A 132 0.50 14.47 -3.72
N ILE A 133 0.66 13.71 -4.81
CA ILE A 133 0.43 14.23 -6.17
C ILE A 133 -1.04 14.05 -6.53
N LYS A 134 -1.78 15.15 -6.61
CA LYS A 134 -3.16 15.20 -7.09
C LYS A 134 -3.14 15.29 -8.62
N ARG A 135 -3.66 14.27 -9.29
CA ARG A 135 -3.90 14.34 -10.74
C ARG A 135 -5.26 14.98 -10.98
N VAL A 136 -5.25 16.11 -11.68
CA VAL A 136 -6.45 16.83 -12.07
C VAL A 136 -6.61 16.69 -13.59
N GLU A 137 -7.76 16.18 -14.01
CA GLU A 137 -8.15 16.12 -15.41
C GLU A 137 -9.07 17.30 -15.69
N HIS A 138 -8.58 18.25 -16.50
CA HIS A 138 -9.42 19.33 -17.02
C HIS A 138 -9.73 19.06 -18.49
N MET A 139 -11.02 19.12 -18.82
CA MET A 139 -11.48 19.07 -20.20
C MET A 139 -11.30 20.46 -20.81
N THR A 140 -10.49 20.57 -21.86
CA THR A 140 -10.34 21.83 -22.59
C THR A 140 -11.53 22.09 -23.51
N LEU A 141 -11.73 23.35 -23.90
CA LEU A 141 -12.79 23.76 -24.85
C LEU A 141 -12.68 23.05 -26.21
N SER A 142 -11.51 22.49 -26.57
CA SER A 142 -11.31 21.69 -27.78
C SER A 142 -11.61 20.19 -27.60
N GLY A 143 -12.08 19.76 -26.42
CA GLY A 143 -12.37 18.36 -26.11
C GLY A 143 -11.14 17.52 -25.74
N ALA A 144 -9.94 18.11 -25.69
CA ALA A 144 -8.73 17.39 -25.27
C ALA A 144 -8.61 17.37 -23.73
N ALA A 145 -8.42 16.18 -23.15
CA ALA A 145 -8.16 16.02 -21.73
C ALA A 145 -6.71 16.40 -21.39
N VAL A 146 -6.52 17.49 -20.64
CA VAL A 146 -5.21 17.90 -20.12
C VAL A 146 -5.04 17.31 -18.73
N LYS A 147 -3.99 16.50 -18.56
CA LYS A 147 -3.63 15.88 -17.28
C LYS A 147 -2.59 16.76 -16.59
N ASN A 148 -3.01 17.53 -15.60
CA ASN A 148 -2.10 18.29 -14.74
C ASN A 148 -1.87 17.53 -13.44
N ALA A 149 -0.63 17.50 -12.98
CA ALA A 149 -0.25 16.92 -11.70
C ALA A 149 0.13 18.07 -10.76
N GLU A 150 -0.73 18.34 -9.78
CA GLU A 150 -0.49 19.33 -8.75
C GLU A 150 0.00 18.62 -7.48
N ARG A 151 1.06 19.13 -6.86
CA ARG A 151 1.57 18.59 -5.60
C ARG A 151 0.94 19.36 -4.45
N LEU A 152 0.26 18.63 -3.58
CA LEU A 152 -0.28 19.19 -2.34
C LEU A 152 0.87 19.57 -1.38
N PRO A 153 0.62 20.40 -0.35
CA PRO A 153 1.63 20.76 0.63
C PRO A 153 2.27 19.53 1.29
N ASP A 154 3.57 19.62 1.57
CA ASP A 154 4.28 18.62 2.35
C ASP A 154 3.75 18.60 3.80
N TYR A 155 3.81 17.43 4.44
CA TYR A 155 3.37 17.27 5.81
C TYR A 155 4.39 17.88 6.77
N ASP A 156 3.94 18.78 7.64
CA ASP A 156 4.79 19.44 8.63
C ASP A 156 4.48 19.04 10.07
N ALA A 157 3.54 18.11 10.27
CA ALA A 157 3.31 17.46 11.55
C ALA A 157 3.03 15.95 11.38
N LEU A 158 3.34 15.15 12.39
CA LEU A 158 3.03 13.72 12.47
C LEU A 158 2.10 13.47 13.65
N VAL A 159 0.99 12.74 13.45
CA VAL A 159 -0.03 12.58 14.49
C VAL A 159 -0.52 11.13 14.55
N GLY A 160 -0.47 10.55 15.75
CA GLY A 160 -1.02 9.23 16.02
C GLY A 160 -0.18 8.07 15.47
N PRO A 161 -0.70 6.84 15.49
CA PRO A 161 -0.03 5.69 14.89
C PRO A 161 -0.14 5.74 13.35
N PRO A 162 0.86 5.27 12.59
CA PRO A 162 2.04 4.53 13.03
C PRO A 162 3.18 5.38 13.62
N ALA A 163 3.15 6.70 13.42
CA ALA A 163 4.25 7.58 13.82
C ALA A 163 4.54 7.54 15.33
N THR A 164 3.51 7.39 16.16
CA THR A 164 3.62 7.32 17.62
C THR A 164 4.53 6.20 18.09
N LEU A 165 4.39 4.99 17.52
CA LEU A 165 5.23 3.85 17.89
C LEU A 165 6.63 3.89 17.25
N ALA A 166 6.81 4.71 16.21
CA ALA A 166 8.09 4.93 15.54
C ALA A 166 8.82 6.20 16.05
N PHE A 167 8.39 6.80 17.16
CA PHE A 167 8.86 8.12 17.58
C PHE A 167 10.39 8.20 17.72
N GLU A 168 11.06 7.18 18.25
CA GLU A 168 12.52 7.17 18.34
C GLU A 168 13.20 7.25 16.97
N ALA A 169 12.71 6.47 16.00
CA ALA A 169 13.25 6.49 14.64
C ALA A 169 13.04 7.85 13.98
N ILE A 170 11.90 8.49 14.24
CA ILE A 170 11.58 9.84 13.75
C ILE A 170 12.52 10.85 14.41
N LEU A 171 12.59 10.89 15.75
CA LEU A 171 13.37 11.87 16.50
C LEU A 171 14.88 11.77 16.26
N LYS A 172 15.40 10.60 15.88
CA LYS A 172 16.81 10.42 15.46
C LYS A 172 17.16 11.20 14.19
N THR A 173 16.19 11.44 13.32
CA THR A 173 16.39 12.14 12.03
C THR A 173 15.93 13.60 12.07
N CYS A 174 15.22 14.00 13.13
CA CYS A 174 14.61 15.31 13.25
C CYS A 174 15.48 16.26 14.10
N PRO A 175 15.53 17.56 13.77
CA PRO A 175 16.27 18.55 14.56
C PRO A 175 15.63 18.77 15.93
N ARG A 176 16.40 19.37 16.87
CA ARG A 176 15.91 19.73 18.21
C ARG A 176 14.73 20.71 18.20
N SER A 177 14.55 21.48 17.13
CA SER A 177 13.41 22.38 16.94
C SER A 177 12.07 21.65 16.78
N THR A 178 12.10 20.34 16.52
CA THR A 178 10.90 19.50 16.43
C THR A 178 10.29 19.35 17.82
N ARG A 179 9.08 19.84 17.99
CA ARG A 179 8.34 19.76 19.25
C ARG A 179 7.57 18.45 19.34
N VAL A 180 7.54 17.85 20.52
CA VAL A 180 6.90 16.57 20.79
C VAL A 180 5.76 16.79 21.77
N VAL A 181 4.57 16.29 21.43
CA VAL A 181 3.39 16.33 22.31
C VAL A 181 3.02 14.90 22.64
N LEU A 182 3.20 14.50 23.90
CA LEU A 182 2.71 13.22 24.42
C LEU A 182 1.28 13.39 24.91
N VAL A 183 0.34 12.68 24.29
CA VAL A 183 -1.08 12.70 24.68
C VAL A 183 -1.31 11.57 25.66
N GLU A 184 -1.58 11.93 26.92
CA GLU A 184 -1.83 10.99 28.01
C GLU A 184 -3.33 10.71 28.14
N GLU A 185 -3.67 9.43 28.13
CA GLU A 185 -5.03 8.97 28.45
C GLU A 185 -5.15 8.78 29.97
N PRO A 186 -6.05 9.49 30.65
CA PRO A 186 -6.20 9.40 32.11
C PRO A 186 -6.77 8.05 32.55
N ASP A 187 -7.73 7.51 31.79
CA ASP A 187 -8.30 6.18 32.02
C ASP A 187 -7.78 5.19 30.97
N LYS A 188 -6.71 4.49 31.34
CA LYS A 188 -6.04 3.53 30.45
C LYS A 188 -6.84 2.24 30.25
N LEU A 189 -7.67 1.85 31.22
CA LEU A 189 -8.51 0.66 31.10
C LEU A 189 -9.66 0.90 30.12
N GLU A 190 -10.29 2.07 30.20
CA GLU A 190 -11.30 2.47 29.23
C GLU A 190 -10.69 2.67 27.84
N TRP A 191 -9.49 3.28 27.76
CA TRP A 191 -8.74 3.34 26.51
C TRP A 191 -8.51 1.96 25.89
N GLU A 192 -8.08 0.98 26.69
CA GLU A 192 -7.85 -0.41 26.23
C GLU A 192 -9.15 -1.01 25.66
N ARG A 193 -10.25 -0.88 26.40
CA ARG A 193 -11.57 -1.37 25.96
C ARG A 193 -12.01 -0.75 24.63
N GLN A 194 -11.87 0.58 24.50
CA GLN A 194 -12.20 1.30 23.27
C GLN A 194 -11.29 0.91 22.11
N MET A 195 -9.99 0.75 22.38
CA MET A 195 -9.01 0.41 21.36
C MET A 195 -9.26 -0.99 20.80
N ASP A 196 -9.60 -1.97 21.64
CA ASP A 196 -9.93 -3.31 21.20
C ASP A 196 -11.13 -3.34 20.24
N LEU A 197 -12.16 -2.52 20.51
CA LEU A 197 -13.33 -2.40 19.64
C LEU A 197 -12.98 -1.82 18.26
N LEU A 198 -11.96 -0.94 18.18
CA LEU A 198 -11.52 -0.30 16.94
C LEU A 198 -10.53 -1.16 16.14
N VAL A 199 -9.55 -1.73 16.84
CA VAL A 199 -8.43 -2.46 16.23
C VAL A 199 -8.87 -3.82 15.71
N GLN A 200 -9.72 -4.55 16.44
CA GLN A 200 -10.13 -5.91 16.05
C GLN A 200 -10.83 -5.98 14.68
N PRO A 201 -11.85 -5.15 14.37
CA PRO A 201 -12.46 -5.12 13.04
C PRO A 201 -11.46 -4.76 11.94
N LEU A 202 -10.56 -3.81 12.21
CA LEU A 202 -9.56 -3.34 11.27
C LEU A 202 -8.54 -4.44 10.94
N LEU A 203 -8.04 -5.17 11.94
CA LEU A 203 -7.14 -6.32 11.75
C LEU A 203 -7.80 -7.43 10.94
N ARG A 204 -9.06 -7.77 11.26
CA ARG A 204 -9.80 -8.80 10.50
C ARG A 204 -9.93 -8.46 9.02
N GLN A 205 -10.13 -7.18 8.69
CA GLN A 205 -10.32 -6.72 7.32
C GLN A 205 -9.02 -6.61 6.54
N THR A 206 -7.98 -6.03 7.16
CA THR A 206 -6.65 -5.96 6.54
C THR A 206 -6.07 -7.36 6.33
N LYS A 207 -6.35 -8.32 7.22
CA LYS A 207 -5.98 -9.73 7.07
C LYS A 207 -6.53 -10.36 5.78
N ARG A 208 -7.76 -10.02 5.37
CA ARG A 208 -8.34 -10.50 4.11
C ARG A 208 -7.61 -9.94 2.88
N SER A 209 -7.00 -8.77 3.02
CA SER A 209 -6.27 -8.07 1.96
C SER A 209 -4.84 -8.60 1.77
N THR A 210 -4.36 -9.48 2.65
CA THR A 210 -3.03 -10.13 2.56
C THR A 210 -2.85 -11.00 1.31
N ARG A 211 -3.92 -11.27 0.55
CA ARG A 211 -3.84 -12.01 -0.72
C ARG A 211 -3.02 -11.28 -1.79
N TYR A 212 -2.87 -9.96 -1.68
CA TYR A 212 -2.08 -9.13 -2.61
C TYR A 212 -0.96 -8.42 -1.87
N SER A 213 0.16 -8.13 -2.56
CA SER A 213 1.39 -7.64 -1.89
C SER A 213 1.20 -6.35 -1.09
N PRO A 214 0.55 -5.27 -1.62
CA PRO A 214 0.32 -4.06 -0.83
C PRO A 214 -0.53 -4.32 0.42
N GLY A 215 -1.50 -5.22 0.33
CA GLY A 215 -2.35 -5.58 1.46
C GLY A 215 -1.62 -6.37 2.56
N ARG A 216 -0.58 -7.14 2.22
CA ARG A 216 0.30 -7.77 3.23
C ARG A 216 1.03 -6.73 4.07
N HIS A 217 1.63 -5.73 3.41
CA HIS A 217 2.34 -4.66 4.10
C HIS A 217 1.41 -3.80 4.93
N LEU A 218 0.21 -3.48 4.41
CA LEU A 218 -0.83 -2.78 5.16
C LEU A 218 -1.25 -3.55 6.42
N HIS A 219 -1.52 -4.85 6.30
CA HIS A 219 -1.88 -5.67 7.45
C HIS A 219 -0.76 -5.72 8.49
N ALA A 220 0.47 -5.96 8.06
CA ALA A 220 1.63 -6.02 8.95
C ALA A 220 1.86 -4.68 9.66
N MET A 221 1.82 -3.56 8.94
CA MET A 221 1.92 -2.21 9.51
C MET A 221 0.83 -1.95 10.55
N VAL A 222 -0.43 -2.28 10.23
CA VAL A 222 -1.57 -2.09 11.14
C VAL A 222 -1.42 -2.94 12.41
N GLU A 223 -0.98 -4.18 12.28
CA GLU A 223 -0.67 -5.04 13.44
C GLU A 223 0.37 -4.38 14.36
N ARG A 224 1.46 -3.87 13.77
CA ARG A 224 2.58 -3.32 14.53
C ARG A 224 2.31 -1.94 15.12
N MET A 225 1.50 -1.10 14.47
CA MET A 225 1.22 0.26 14.98
C MET A 225 0.35 0.28 16.23
N PHE A 226 -0.31 -0.83 16.57
CA PHE A 226 -1.09 -0.99 17.80
C PHE A 226 -0.41 -1.92 18.82
N GLU A 227 0.74 -2.49 18.48
CA GLU A 227 1.44 -3.44 19.34
C GLU A 227 2.38 -2.72 20.32
N VAL A 228 1.81 -1.93 21.23
CA VAL A 228 2.54 -1.15 22.26
C VAL A 228 3.53 -2.03 23.03
N ARG A 229 3.15 -3.29 23.28
CA ARG A 229 4.00 -4.35 23.87
C ARG A 229 5.37 -4.46 23.21
N GLN A 230 5.42 -4.53 21.87
CA GLN A 230 6.69 -4.70 21.16
C GLN A 230 7.59 -3.48 21.24
N VAL A 231 7.01 -2.27 21.32
CA VAL A 231 7.80 -1.04 21.42
C VAL A 231 8.49 -0.95 22.77
N VAL A 232 7.79 -1.26 23.87
CA VAL A 232 8.39 -1.32 25.21
C VAL A 232 9.58 -2.28 25.23
N VAL A 233 9.47 -3.44 24.57
CA VAL A 233 10.55 -4.43 24.46
C VAL A 233 11.73 -3.94 23.59
N ARG A 234 11.49 -3.10 22.58
CA ARG A 234 12.52 -2.60 21.65
C ARG A 234 13.21 -1.32 22.07
N GLY A 235 12.47 -0.33 22.56
CA GLY A 235 13.04 0.88 23.18
C GLY A 235 13.95 0.52 24.34
N ALA A 236 13.64 -0.61 24.98
CA ALA A 236 14.55 -1.34 25.81
C ALA A 236 15.89 -1.64 25.07
N ARG A 237 15.91 -2.50 24.05
CA ARG A 237 17.15 -2.94 23.37
C ARG A 237 18.05 -1.81 22.81
N ALA A 238 17.53 -0.63 22.50
CA ALA A 238 18.26 0.43 21.79
C ALA A 238 19.32 1.18 22.62
N HIS A 239 19.37 1.01 23.96
CA HIS A 239 20.20 1.82 24.87
C HIS A 239 21.45 1.11 25.43
N SER A 240 21.94 -0.02 24.88
CA SER A 240 23.14 -0.70 25.43
C SER A 240 24.17 -1.13 24.38
N GLN A 241 25.41 -0.69 24.55
CA GLN A 241 26.61 -1.27 23.94
C GLN A 241 27.24 -2.37 24.82
N VAL A 242 26.50 -2.99 25.76
CA VAL A 242 27.06 -3.92 26.76
C VAL A 242 26.21 -5.21 26.91
N ASP A 243 26.81 -6.35 26.58
CA ASP A 243 26.19 -7.71 26.48
C ASP A 243 25.56 -8.26 27.77
N THR A 244 26.00 -7.84 28.96
CA THR A 244 25.50 -8.39 30.23
C THR A 244 24.10 -7.88 30.61
N TYR A 245 23.65 -6.78 30.00
CA TYR A 245 22.33 -6.17 30.27
C TYR A 245 21.17 -6.87 29.53
N ASP A 246 21.47 -7.75 28.58
CA ASP A 246 20.46 -8.38 27.70
C ASP A 246 19.61 -9.45 28.40
N ARG A 247 20.12 -10.16 29.43
CA ARG A 247 19.32 -11.18 30.16
C ARG A 247 18.25 -10.59 31.07
N ALA A 248 18.58 -9.53 31.81
CA ALA A 248 17.61 -8.84 32.68
C ALA A 248 16.48 -8.22 31.84
N ARG A 249 16.81 -7.75 30.63
CA ARG A 249 15.88 -7.18 29.66
C ARG A 249 15.08 -8.22 28.88
N ALA A 250 15.65 -9.38 28.53
CA ALA A 250 14.88 -10.52 28.03
C ALA A 250 13.89 -11.04 29.08
N SER A 251 14.29 -11.02 30.36
CA SER A 251 13.39 -11.29 31.49
C SER A 251 12.29 -10.23 31.63
N ALA A 252 12.60 -8.94 31.49
CA ALA A 252 11.60 -7.87 31.44
C ALA A 252 10.67 -7.99 30.22
N ALA A 253 11.17 -8.42 29.06
CA ALA A 253 10.38 -8.68 27.86
C ALA A 253 9.43 -9.89 28.04
N LEU A 254 9.87 -10.92 28.75
CA LEU A 254 9.04 -12.06 29.16
C LEU A 254 7.99 -11.65 30.21
N GLN A 255 8.36 -10.83 31.19
CA GLN A 255 7.43 -10.30 32.19
C GLN A 255 6.37 -9.38 31.56
N THR A 256 6.78 -8.53 30.61
CA THR A 256 5.87 -7.64 29.87
C THR A 256 4.93 -8.38 28.90
N SER A 257 5.23 -9.63 28.54
CA SER A 257 4.37 -10.45 27.65
C SER A 257 2.99 -10.76 28.26
N HIS A 258 2.88 -10.75 29.60
CA HIS A 258 1.64 -10.98 30.33
C HIS A 258 0.87 -9.68 30.67
N LEU A 259 1.46 -8.51 30.43
CA LEU A 259 0.85 -7.23 30.81
C LEU A 259 -0.33 -6.87 29.89
N SER A 260 -1.35 -6.25 30.46
CA SER A 260 -2.44 -5.67 29.68
C SER A 260 -1.92 -4.53 28.78
N PRO A 261 -2.54 -4.29 27.62
CA PRO A 261 -2.30 -3.10 26.81
C PRO A 261 -2.25 -1.79 27.60
N ALA A 262 -3.14 -1.60 28.59
CA ALA A 262 -3.12 -0.43 29.47
C ALA A 262 -1.78 -0.29 30.22
N ALA A 263 -1.29 -1.36 30.83
CA ALA A 263 0.01 -1.35 31.52
C ALA A 263 1.18 -1.13 30.55
N CYS A 264 1.09 -1.65 29.32
CA CYS A 264 2.10 -1.36 28.29
C CYS A 264 2.06 0.11 27.84
N LEU A 265 0.89 0.74 27.82
CA LEU A 265 0.77 2.17 27.53
C LEU A 265 1.44 3.03 28.61
N ASP A 266 1.25 2.70 29.90
CA ASP A 266 1.97 3.36 31.00
C ASP A 266 3.49 3.32 30.81
N LEU A 267 4.02 2.13 30.49
CA LEU A 267 5.45 1.94 30.26
C LEU A 267 5.93 2.71 29.02
N PHE A 268 5.13 2.77 27.96
CA PHE A 268 5.44 3.54 26.77
C PHE A 268 5.49 5.05 27.06
N GLU A 269 4.49 5.59 27.77
CA GLU A 269 4.46 7.00 28.17
C GLU A 269 5.65 7.36 29.06
N ALA A 270 6.00 6.50 30.03
CA ALA A 270 7.18 6.68 30.87
C ALA A 270 8.48 6.72 30.04
N HIS A 271 8.62 5.80 29.09
CA HIS A 271 9.76 5.74 28.18
C HIS A 271 9.88 6.99 27.30
N VAL A 272 8.76 7.52 26.79
CA VAL A 272 8.75 8.78 26.03
C VAL A 272 9.26 9.95 26.88
N ARG A 273 8.83 10.04 28.15
CA ARG A 273 9.27 11.08 29.09
C ARG A 273 10.76 10.97 29.44
N GLU A 274 11.32 9.75 29.45
CA GLU A 274 12.73 9.49 29.72
C GLU A 274 13.61 9.87 28.51
N VAL A 275 13.23 9.42 27.31
CA VAL A 275 14.04 9.59 26.09
C VAL A 275 13.94 10.99 25.49
N THR A 276 12.81 11.68 25.68
CA THR A 276 12.57 12.99 25.07
C THR A 276 12.98 14.12 26.02
N PRO A 277 13.89 15.03 25.60
CA PRO A 277 14.26 16.20 26.39
C PRO A 277 13.04 17.07 26.78
N ARG A 278 13.00 17.51 28.05
CA ARG A 278 11.86 18.25 28.63
C ARG A 278 11.57 19.59 27.95
N ASP A 279 12.59 20.23 27.38
CA ASP A 279 12.47 21.52 26.69
C ASP A 279 11.66 21.44 25.38
N ARG A 280 11.57 20.25 24.78
CA ARG A 280 10.80 20.00 23.56
C ARG A 280 9.67 18.99 23.74
N LEU A 281 9.32 18.63 24.97
CA LEU A 281 8.24 17.70 25.30
C LEU A 281 7.11 18.42 26.04
N LEU A 282 5.91 18.39 25.47
CA LEU A 282 4.67 18.71 26.16
C LEU A 282 3.98 17.41 26.54
N VAL A 283 3.66 17.26 27.83
CA VAL A 283 2.71 16.27 28.31
C VAL A 283 1.33 16.92 28.28
N TYR A 284 0.44 16.40 27.43
CA TYR A 284 -0.91 16.89 27.21
C TYR A 284 -1.91 15.84 27.69
N ARG A 285 -2.78 16.17 28.64
CA ARG A 285 -3.83 15.25 29.08
C ARG A 285 -5.06 15.45 28.21
N VAL A 286 -5.72 14.35 27.85
CA VAL A 286 -6.97 14.42 27.09
C VAL A 286 -7.99 15.25 27.87
N GLY A 287 -8.40 16.37 27.29
CA GLY A 287 -9.35 17.32 27.90
C GLY A 287 -8.73 18.66 28.30
N ASP A 288 -7.41 18.83 28.24
CA ASP A 288 -6.72 20.07 28.62
C ASP A 288 -7.04 21.29 27.71
N GLY A 289 -7.63 21.06 26.53
CA GLY A 289 -8.07 22.13 25.63
C GLY A 289 -6.93 22.83 24.89
N TRP A 290 -7.09 24.13 24.62
CA TRP A 290 -6.18 24.90 23.75
C TRP A 290 -4.94 25.45 24.45
N GLU A 291 -5.08 25.91 25.69
CA GLU A 291 -4.08 26.73 26.39
C GLU A 291 -2.68 26.07 26.43
N PRO A 292 -2.49 24.86 26.98
CA PRO A 292 -1.16 24.25 27.05
C PRO A 292 -0.58 23.93 25.67
N LEU A 293 -1.43 23.58 24.70
CA LEU A 293 -1.00 23.29 23.34
C LEU A 293 -0.49 24.55 22.62
N CYS A 294 -1.25 25.64 22.70
CA CYS A 294 -0.93 26.91 22.04
C CYS A 294 0.32 27.55 22.66
N ASP A 295 0.43 27.54 23.99
CA ASP A 295 1.58 28.07 24.70
C ASP A 295 2.87 27.32 24.36
N PHE A 296 2.80 25.99 24.35
CA PHE A 296 3.92 25.16 23.97
C PHE A 296 4.29 25.31 22.49
N LEU A 297 3.30 25.46 21.60
CA LEU A 297 3.50 25.67 20.17
C LEU A 297 3.82 27.14 19.82
N ARG A 298 3.75 28.08 20.78
CA ARG A 298 4.00 29.51 20.59
C ARG A 298 3.13 30.10 19.46
N VAL A 299 1.89 29.66 19.40
CA VAL A 299 0.88 30.09 18.43
C VAL A 299 -0.35 30.62 19.18
N PRO A 300 -1.09 31.59 18.62
CA PRO A 300 -2.30 32.08 19.25
C PRO A 300 -3.42 31.01 19.21
N VAL A 301 -4.31 31.06 20.21
CA VAL A 301 -5.54 30.25 20.20
C VAL A 301 -6.38 30.60 18.96
N PRO A 302 -6.86 29.60 18.20
CA PRO A 302 -7.56 29.86 16.95
C PRO A 302 -8.92 30.54 17.20
N ARG A 303 -9.22 31.52 16.35
CA ARG A 303 -10.47 32.28 16.36
C ARG A 303 -11.13 32.21 14.99
N ASP A 304 -12.47 32.19 14.98
CA ASP A 304 -13.24 32.22 13.75
C ASP A 304 -13.02 33.58 13.04
N PRO A 305 -12.62 33.59 11.75
CA PRO A 305 -12.44 34.84 11.00
C PRO A 305 -13.69 35.73 10.92
N ALA A 306 -14.88 35.14 10.93
CA ALA A 306 -16.15 35.85 10.80
C ALA A 306 -16.65 36.41 12.13
N THR A 307 -16.66 35.60 13.20
CA THR A 307 -17.21 36.00 14.51
C THR A 307 -16.15 36.54 15.48
N ARG A 308 -14.86 36.27 15.22
CA ARG A 308 -13.70 36.55 16.12
C ARG A 308 -13.77 35.81 17.46
N GLU A 309 -14.72 34.90 17.62
CA GLU A 309 -14.85 34.04 18.80
C GLU A 309 -13.82 32.91 18.77
N VAL A 310 -13.48 32.40 19.96
CA VAL A 310 -12.56 31.27 20.09
C VAL A 310 -13.25 30.02 19.53
N VAL A 311 -12.58 29.34 18.60
CA VAL A 311 -13.08 28.07 18.07
C VAL A 311 -13.01 27.03 19.19
N PRO A 312 -14.11 26.30 19.51
CA PRO A 312 -14.06 25.27 20.54
C PRO A 312 -13.05 24.19 20.16
N PHE A 313 -12.38 23.63 21.17
CA PHE A 313 -11.42 22.54 20.93
C PHE A 313 -12.15 21.36 20.28
N PRO A 314 -11.57 20.72 19.24
CA PRO A 314 -12.23 19.61 18.56
C PRO A 314 -12.68 18.53 19.55
N PRO A 315 -13.94 18.06 19.49
CA PRO A 315 -14.38 16.99 20.35
C PRO A 315 -13.56 15.73 20.06
N ARG A 316 -13.52 14.82 21.03
CA ARG A 316 -13.07 13.44 20.77
C ARG A 316 -14.10 12.81 19.84
N LEU A 317 -13.90 13.00 18.53
CA LEU A 317 -14.61 12.25 17.51
C LEU A 317 -14.28 10.79 17.75
N ASP A 318 -15.31 9.94 17.77
CA ASP A 318 -15.13 8.51 17.89
C ASP A 318 -14.11 8.10 16.83
N ALA A 319 -12.96 7.56 17.25
CA ALA A 319 -11.83 7.16 16.39
C ALA A 319 -12.20 6.11 15.31
N VAL A 320 -13.48 5.80 15.24
CA VAL A 320 -14.25 5.06 14.27
C VAL A 320 -14.20 5.71 12.88
N GLU A 321 -14.30 7.04 12.72
CA GLU A 321 -14.60 7.63 11.40
C GLU A 321 -13.52 7.35 10.32
N GLY A 322 -12.24 7.61 10.62
CA GLY A 322 -11.15 7.32 9.68
C GLY A 322 -10.88 5.82 9.49
N VAL A 323 -11.14 5.00 10.52
CA VAL A 323 -11.04 3.53 10.44
C VAL A 323 -12.21 2.97 9.62
N GLU A 324 -13.39 3.56 9.72
CA GLU A 324 -14.59 3.24 8.95
C GLU A 324 -14.44 3.58 7.47
N VAL A 325 -13.75 4.67 7.15
CA VAL A 325 -13.42 5.03 5.77
C VAL A 325 -12.54 3.95 5.13
N LEU A 326 -11.49 3.48 5.81
CA LEU A 326 -10.68 2.35 5.33
C LEU A 326 -11.52 1.07 5.21
N ARG A 327 -12.30 0.77 6.25
CA ARG A 327 -13.19 -0.40 6.30
C ARG A 327 -14.20 -0.41 5.15
N SER A 328 -14.86 0.71 4.91
CA SER A 328 -15.84 0.86 3.86
C SER A 328 -15.18 0.78 2.48
N GLY A 329 -14.00 1.39 2.29
CA GLY A 329 -13.19 1.28 1.07
C GLY A 329 -12.80 -0.17 0.73
N LEU A 330 -12.21 -0.88 1.69
CA LEU A 330 -11.80 -2.29 1.51
C LEU A 330 -13.01 -3.21 1.25
N SER A 331 -14.13 -2.98 1.94
CA SER A 331 -15.36 -3.76 1.72
C SER A 331 -15.95 -3.57 0.32
N ARG A 332 -15.86 -2.34 -0.23
CA ARG A 332 -16.30 -2.04 -1.60
C ARG A 332 -15.41 -2.75 -2.61
N LEU A 333 -14.08 -2.68 -2.44
CA LEU A 333 -13.14 -3.40 -3.31
C LEU A 333 -13.41 -4.90 -3.34
N HIS A 334 -13.64 -5.51 -2.17
CA HIS A 334 -13.91 -6.94 -2.11
C HIS A 334 -15.23 -7.30 -2.82
N ARG A 335 -16.29 -6.49 -2.64
CA ARG A 335 -17.56 -6.65 -3.35
C ARG A 335 -17.40 -6.50 -4.87
N PHE A 336 -16.65 -5.51 -5.34
CA PHE A 336 -16.37 -5.33 -6.76
C PHE A 336 -15.55 -6.49 -7.33
N ALA A 337 -14.51 -6.94 -6.62
CA ALA A 337 -13.72 -8.10 -7.04
C ALA A 337 -14.59 -9.37 -7.13
N LEU A 338 -15.49 -9.58 -6.17
CA LEU A 338 -16.42 -10.69 -6.20
C LEU A 338 -17.38 -10.59 -7.39
N VAL A 339 -17.95 -9.42 -7.66
CA VAL A 339 -18.80 -9.18 -8.83
C VAL A 339 -18.04 -9.43 -10.13
N LEU A 340 -16.80 -8.97 -10.25
CA LEU A 340 -15.96 -9.21 -11.42
C LEU A 340 -15.66 -10.70 -11.62
N VAL A 341 -15.40 -11.44 -10.53
CA VAL A 341 -15.22 -12.89 -10.59
C VAL A 341 -16.52 -13.58 -11.03
N LEU A 342 -17.67 -13.19 -10.50
CA LEU A 342 -18.97 -13.75 -10.91
C LEU A 342 -19.28 -13.45 -12.38
N LEU A 343 -19.00 -12.22 -12.85
CA LEU A 343 -19.12 -11.86 -14.26
C LEU A 343 -18.17 -12.67 -15.14
N GLY A 344 -16.93 -12.87 -14.70
CA GLY A 344 -15.96 -13.71 -15.39
C GLY A 344 -16.40 -15.17 -15.48
N VAL A 345 -16.93 -15.74 -14.39
CA VAL A 345 -17.50 -17.09 -14.37
C VAL A 345 -18.72 -17.19 -15.29
N SER A 346 -19.63 -16.21 -15.23
CA SER A 346 -20.80 -16.17 -16.12
C SER A 346 -20.39 -16.09 -17.59
N PHE A 347 -19.39 -15.29 -17.92
CA PHE A 347 -18.83 -15.19 -19.27
C PHE A 347 -18.19 -16.50 -19.72
N MET A 348 -17.43 -17.17 -18.83
CA MET A 348 -16.85 -18.48 -19.12
C MET A 348 -17.93 -19.55 -19.35
N ILE A 349 -19.01 -19.55 -18.56
CA ILE A 349 -20.14 -20.46 -18.79
C ILE A 349 -20.79 -20.18 -20.14
N ALA A 350 -21.02 -18.91 -20.49
CA ALA A 350 -21.58 -18.50 -21.78
C ALA A 350 -20.68 -18.89 -22.97
N LEU A 351 -19.35 -18.94 -22.78
CA LEU A 351 -18.41 -19.36 -23.81
C LEU A 351 -18.32 -20.90 -23.93
N VAL A 352 -18.35 -21.61 -22.80
CA VAL A 352 -18.19 -23.08 -22.76
C VAL A 352 -19.48 -23.81 -23.15
N THR A 353 -20.65 -23.25 -22.87
CA THR A 353 -21.95 -23.85 -23.21
C THR A 353 -22.12 -24.15 -24.71
N PRO A 354 -21.90 -23.21 -25.66
CA PRO A 354 -22.03 -23.51 -27.09
C PRO A 354 -20.99 -24.52 -27.57
N LEU A 355 -19.76 -24.47 -27.04
CA LEU A 355 -18.70 -25.44 -27.38
C LEU A 355 -19.09 -26.85 -26.93
N LYS A 356 -19.63 -26.96 -25.71
CA LYS A 356 -20.13 -28.23 -25.17
C LYS A 356 -21.30 -28.76 -26.00
N ASP A 357 -22.24 -27.89 -26.37
CA ASP A 357 -23.40 -28.29 -27.17
C ASP A 357 -22.99 -28.73 -28.58
N GLN A 358 -22.05 -28.04 -29.22
CA GLN A 358 -21.49 -28.46 -30.50
C GLN A 358 -20.79 -29.82 -30.40
N LEU A 359 -19.94 -30.03 -29.39
CA LEU A 359 -19.26 -31.31 -29.19
C LEU A 359 -20.24 -32.45 -28.90
N LEU A 360 -21.24 -32.21 -28.06
CA LEU A 360 -22.28 -33.19 -27.76
C LEU A 360 -23.11 -33.52 -29.00
N ASN A 361 -23.40 -32.54 -29.86
CA ASN A 361 -24.12 -32.78 -31.11
C ASN A 361 -23.29 -33.63 -32.09
N VAL A 362 -21.99 -33.35 -32.25
CA VAL A 362 -21.09 -34.18 -33.06
C VAL A 362 -21.04 -35.62 -32.53
N LEU A 363 -20.89 -35.80 -31.21
CA LEU A 363 -20.89 -37.13 -30.59
C LEU A 363 -22.22 -37.87 -30.75
N ARG A 364 -23.35 -37.16 -30.65
CA ARG A 364 -24.69 -37.73 -30.90
C ARG A 364 -24.83 -38.19 -32.35
N LEU A 365 -24.43 -37.36 -33.32
CA LEU A 365 -24.48 -37.68 -34.74
C LEU A 365 -23.59 -38.89 -35.07
N TYR A 366 -22.35 -38.90 -34.55
CA TYR A 366 -21.45 -40.04 -34.69
C TYR A 366 -22.06 -41.33 -34.14
N ARG A 367 -22.63 -41.28 -32.93
CA ARG A 367 -23.27 -42.44 -32.29
C ARG A 367 -24.47 -42.95 -33.09
N GLN A 368 -25.32 -42.05 -33.60
CA GLN A 368 -26.48 -42.42 -34.42
C GLN A 368 -26.05 -43.07 -35.73
N ALA A 369 -25.07 -42.49 -36.43
CA ALA A 369 -24.52 -43.04 -37.67
C ALA A 369 -23.88 -44.42 -37.44
N MET A 370 -23.14 -44.56 -36.33
CA MET A 370 -22.53 -45.83 -35.93
C MET A 370 -23.60 -46.91 -35.68
N LEU A 371 -24.62 -46.62 -34.85
CA LEU A 371 -25.65 -47.59 -34.51
C LEU A 371 -26.50 -48.00 -35.72
N ALA A 372 -26.91 -47.06 -36.57
CA ALA A 372 -27.70 -47.36 -37.76
C ALA A 372 -26.96 -48.34 -38.69
N ARG A 373 -25.66 -48.11 -38.89
CA ARG A 373 -24.85 -48.93 -39.80
C ARG A 373 -24.44 -50.27 -39.20
N LEU A 374 -24.17 -50.30 -37.89
CA LEU A 374 -23.93 -51.55 -37.18
C LEU A 374 -25.17 -52.44 -37.19
N ASN A 375 -26.36 -51.86 -36.98
CA ASN A 375 -27.62 -52.59 -37.04
C ASN A 375 -27.87 -53.15 -38.45
N ALA A 376 -27.66 -52.35 -39.50
CA ALA A 376 -27.78 -52.83 -40.89
C ALA A 376 -26.83 -54.01 -41.16
N TYR A 377 -25.57 -53.92 -40.74
CA TYR A 377 -24.60 -55.02 -40.89
C TYR A 377 -25.01 -56.27 -40.10
N VAL A 378 -25.58 -56.11 -38.90
CA VAL A 378 -26.07 -57.24 -38.10
C VAL A 378 -27.27 -57.91 -38.75
N GLU A 379 -28.19 -57.16 -39.36
CA GLU A 379 -29.33 -57.73 -40.09
C GLU A 379 -28.87 -58.43 -41.38
N GLU A 380 -28.01 -57.82 -42.20
CA GLU A 380 -27.40 -58.48 -43.38
C GLU A 380 -26.68 -59.78 -42.99
N ALA A 381 -25.89 -59.75 -41.91
CA ALA A 381 -25.17 -60.93 -41.44
C ALA A 381 -26.08 -62.03 -40.84
N LYS A 382 -27.30 -61.68 -40.39
CA LYS A 382 -28.32 -62.66 -39.95
C LYS A 382 -29.05 -63.28 -41.15
N GLU A 383 -29.27 -62.53 -42.22
CA GLU A 383 -29.90 -63.03 -43.45
C GLU A 383 -28.96 -63.99 -44.20
N ASP A 384 -27.68 -63.65 -44.33
CA ASP A 384 -26.67 -64.49 -45.01
C ASP A 384 -26.33 -65.78 -44.25
N LYS A 385 -26.50 -65.79 -42.92
CA LYS A 385 -26.25 -66.95 -42.07
C LYS A 385 -27.55 -67.41 -41.43
N ALA A 386 -28.21 -68.40 -42.05
CA ALA A 386 -29.36 -69.10 -41.49
C ALA A 386 -29.10 -69.64 -40.05
N GLY A 387 -29.24 -68.77 -39.04
CA GLY A 387 -29.07 -69.06 -37.61
C GLY A 387 -27.67 -68.87 -36.99
N GLY A 388 -26.66 -68.33 -37.70
CA GLY A 388 -25.28 -68.24 -37.19
C GLY A 388 -24.93 -66.93 -36.46
N ARG A 389 -24.44 -67.00 -35.21
CA ARG A 389 -24.02 -65.80 -34.43
C ARG A 389 -22.89 -65.02 -35.13
N VAL A 390 -23.04 -63.68 -35.20
CA VAL A 390 -22.00 -62.75 -35.67
C VAL A 390 -20.82 -62.77 -34.69
N THR A 391 -19.59 -62.86 -35.21
CA THR A 391 -18.39 -62.91 -34.36
C THR A 391 -17.90 -61.51 -33.97
N LEU A 392 -17.35 -61.36 -32.75
CA LEU A 392 -16.85 -60.09 -32.22
C LEU A 392 -15.83 -59.40 -33.15
N ARG A 393 -14.99 -60.19 -33.83
CA ARG A 393 -14.00 -59.69 -34.78
C ARG A 393 -14.64 -59.01 -36.00
N GLN A 394 -15.76 -59.54 -36.50
CA GLN A 394 -16.49 -58.96 -37.63
C GLN A 394 -17.16 -57.63 -37.23
N LEU A 395 -17.74 -57.57 -36.04
CA LEU A 395 -18.30 -56.33 -35.47
C LEU A 395 -17.23 -55.25 -35.28
N LEU A 396 -16.04 -55.62 -34.82
CA LEU A 396 -14.93 -54.68 -34.65
C LEU A 396 -14.44 -54.13 -35.99
N VAL A 397 -14.31 -54.96 -37.02
CA VAL A 397 -13.92 -54.51 -38.37
C VAL A 397 -14.97 -53.57 -38.97
N ALA A 398 -16.26 -53.90 -38.82
CA ALA A 398 -17.35 -53.03 -39.24
C ALA A 398 -17.32 -51.68 -38.50
N SER A 399 -17.16 -51.70 -37.17
CA SER A 399 -17.06 -50.47 -36.36
C SER A 399 -15.89 -49.57 -36.79
N LYS A 400 -14.75 -50.16 -37.15
CA LYS A 400 -13.57 -49.44 -37.63
C LYS A 400 -13.82 -48.80 -39.01
N ALA A 401 -14.46 -49.53 -39.93
CA ALA A 401 -14.80 -49.01 -41.25
C ALA A 401 -15.76 -47.81 -41.16
N VAL A 402 -16.72 -47.84 -40.22
CA VAL A 402 -17.65 -46.73 -39.98
C VAL A 402 -16.93 -45.52 -39.39
N THR A 403 -15.97 -45.74 -38.48
CA THR A 403 -15.17 -44.66 -37.89
C THR A 403 -14.35 -43.95 -38.97
N MET A 404 -13.69 -44.69 -39.84
CA MET A 404 -12.90 -44.14 -40.95
C MET A 404 -13.75 -43.36 -41.98
N ASP A 405 -15.00 -43.77 -42.22
CA ASP A 405 -15.90 -43.07 -43.15
C ASP A 405 -16.44 -41.76 -42.55
N PHE A 406 -16.69 -41.74 -41.24
CA PHE A 406 -17.09 -40.53 -40.54
C PHE A 406 -15.96 -39.49 -40.49
N GLU A 407 -14.73 -39.93 -40.20
CA GLU A 407 -13.52 -39.09 -40.24
C GLU A 407 -13.24 -38.46 -41.61
N ARG A 408 -13.77 -39.03 -42.71
CA ARG A 408 -13.66 -38.43 -44.05
C ARG A 408 -14.72 -37.38 -44.35
N LYS A 409 -15.82 -37.34 -43.58
CA LYS A 409 -17.01 -36.51 -43.85
C LYS A 409 -17.09 -35.27 -42.95
N VAL A 410 -16.50 -35.34 -41.76
CA VAL A 410 -16.28 -34.22 -40.84
C VAL A 410 -14.97 -33.55 -41.19
#